data_AF-A0A4P9Y0X7-F1
#
_entry.id   AF-A0A4P9Y0X7-F1
#
_cell.length_a   1.000
_cell.length_b   1.000
_cell.length_c   1.000
_cell.angle_alpha   90.00
_cell.angle_beta   90.00
_cell.angle_gamma   90.00
#
_symmetry.space_group_name_H-M   'P 1'
#
loop_
_entity.id
_entity.type
_entity.pdbx_description
1 polymer ?
#
loop_
_entity_poly.entity_id
_entity_poly.type
_entity_poly.pdbx_seq_one_letter_code
_entity_poly.pdbx_strand_id
1 'polypeptide(L)'
;MGLIPEPEKLRRYPVAAAGFLFVSFLYNLTSTIGSWYVTPETFRGSNGDKPASVLVLCIISTVCSAIACITVLFRFYEIHVLVTTMITLVTSALQSIVMFAAMLLYATRYHFHTHPVYDYSGEFWMTILVVVAPWIAFVFMVLDWKTTEDFRYKGSGSTRFQRKFLLIAALNIIWISVGSLIYMWMEKWSFLVSLYYCLSKVKNAGFDGDSHFPTFPSTCRLGTQQRSK
;
A
#
# COMPACT_ATOMS: atom_id res chain seq x y z
N MET A 1 -1.60 -46.60 -18.68
CA MET A 1 -2.68 -45.65 -18.35
C MET A 1 -1.98 -44.42 -17.78
N GLY A 2 -1.68 -43.45 -18.63
CA GLY A 2 -0.93 -42.25 -18.23
C GLY A 2 -1.82 -41.38 -17.35
N LEU A 3 -1.42 -41.18 -16.10
CA LEU A 3 -2.02 -40.18 -15.22
C LEU A 3 -1.82 -38.81 -15.88
N ILE A 4 -2.88 -38.27 -16.45
CA ILE A 4 -2.96 -36.86 -16.80
C ILE A 4 -2.81 -36.13 -15.46
N PRO A 5 -1.76 -35.33 -15.23
CA PRO A 5 -1.66 -34.57 -14.00
C PRO A 5 -2.86 -33.63 -13.94
N GLU A 6 -3.72 -33.83 -12.93
CA GLU A 6 -4.79 -32.91 -12.58
C GLU A 6 -4.23 -31.47 -12.60
N PRO A 7 -4.95 -30.49 -13.18
CA PRO A 7 -4.47 -29.12 -13.26
C PRO A 7 -4.19 -28.63 -11.84
N GLU A 8 -2.90 -28.37 -11.55
CA GLU A 8 -2.45 -27.89 -10.25
C GLU A 8 -3.23 -26.62 -9.91
N LYS A 9 -4.08 -26.70 -8.88
CA LYS A 9 -4.97 -25.60 -8.51
C LYS A 9 -4.13 -24.37 -8.16
N LEU A 10 -4.30 -23.31 -8.95
CA LEU A 10 -3.55 -22.07 -8.81
C LEU A 10 -3.76 -21.45 -7.42
N ARG A 11 -2.65 -21.14 -6.73
CA ARG A 11 -2.66 -20.69 -5.35
C ARG A 11 -2.88 -19.17 -5.27
N ARG A 12 -4.14 -18.76 -5.08
CA ARG A 12 -4.55 -17.33 -5.10
C ARG A 12 -4.40 -16.61 -3.76
N TYR A 13 -4.51 -17.33 -2.64
CA TYR A 13 -4.40 -16.77 -1.29
C TYR A 13 -3.11 -15.98 -1.01
N PRO A 14 -1.90 -16.45 -1.37
CA PRO A 14 -0.67 -15.72 -1.08
C PRO A 14 -0.56 -14.41 -1.86
N VAL A 15 -1.08 -14.37 -3.10
CA VAL A 15 -1.09 -13.17 -3.94
C VAL A 15 -1.99 -12.09 -3.33
N ALA A 16 -3.19 -12.50 -2.86
CA ALA A 16 -4.10 -11.59 -2.17
C ALA A 16 -3.47 -11.05 -0.87
N ALA A 17 -2.88 -11.93 -0.05
CA ALA A 17 -2.21 -11.55 1.18
C ALA A 17 -1.09 -10.52 0.95
N ALA A 18 -0.24 -10.72 -0.07
CA ALA A 18 0.82 -9.78 -0.42
C ALA A 18 0.28 -8.39 -0.80
N GLY A 19 -0.82 -8.34 -1.55
CA GLY A 19 -1.50 -7.08 -1.88
C GLY A 19 -1.92 -6.31 -0.63
N PHE A 20 -2.55 -6.97 0.35
CA PHE A 20 -2.94 -6.34 1.61
C PHE A 20 -1.73 -5.88 2.44
N LEU A 21 -0.62 -6.64 2.43
CA LEU A 21 0.60 -6.24 3.12
C LEU A 21 1.24 -4.99 2.49
N PHE A 22 1.26 -4.88 1.16
CA PHE A 22 1.78 -3.68 0.48
C PHE A 22 0.94 -2.43 0.79
N VAL A 23 -0.39 -2.58 0.78
CA VAL A 23 -1.31 -1.50 1.15
C VAL A 23 -1.11 -1.11 2.63
N SER A 24 -0.95 -2.09 3.51
CA SER A 24 -0.67 -1.86 4.92
C SER A 24 0.63 -1.08 5.13
N PHE A 25 1.72 -1.44 4.45
CA PHE A 25 3.00 -0.72 4.51
C PHE A 25 2.86 0.75 4.09
N LEU A 26 2.18 1.01 2.97
CA LEU A 26 1.99 2.38 2.46
C LEU A 26 1.21 3.25 3.47
N TYR A 27 0.14 2.72 4.05
CA TYR A 27 -0.63 3.45 5.07
C TYR A 27 0.11 3.55 6.41
N ASN A 28 1.00 2.61 6.73
CA ASN A 28 1.82 2.67 7.92
C ASN A 28 2.84 3.82 7.85
N LEU A 29 3.45 4.02 6.68
CA LEU A 29 4.27 5.21 6.41
C LEU A 29 3.47 6.50 6.57
N THR A 30 2.24 6.52 6.06
CA THR A 30 1.34 7.68 6.18
C THR A 30 1.06 8.02 7.63
N SER A 31 0.68 7.01 8.41
CA SER A 31 0.41 7.13 9.82
C SER A 31 1.66 7.51 10.62
N THR A 32 2.85 7.07 10.22
CA THR A 32 4.10 7.35 10.95
C THR A 32 4.58 8.78 10.71
N ILE A 33 4.51 9.27 9.47
CA ILE A 33 5.03 10.57 9.08
C ILE A 33 4.02 11.71 9.34
N GLY A 34 2.73 11.52 9.03
CA GLY A 34 1.74 12.60 9.11
C GLY A 34 1.15 12.82 10.51
N SER A 35 0.56 13.99 10.77
CA SER A 35 -0.05 14.34 12.08
C SER A 35 -1.29 13.50 12.41
N TRP A 36 -1.54 13.20 13.68
CA TRP A 36 -2.75 12.45 14.11
C TRP A 36 -3.93 13.36 14.53
N TYR A 37 -3.69 14.66 14.60
CA TYR A 37 -4.69 15.68 14.91
C TYR A 37 -4.64 16.81 13.91
N VAL A 38 -5.78 17.48 13.71
CA VAL A 38 -5.90 18.63 12.82
C VAL A 38 -5.79 19.91 13.63
N THR A 39 -4.76 20.71 13.40
CA THR A 39 -4.72 22.13 13.81
C THR A 39 -5.08 23.02 12.62
N PRO A 40 -5.55 24.26 12.85
CA PRO A 40 -5.75 25.24 11.77
C PRO A 40 -4.50 25.47 10.90
N GLU A 41 -3.32 25.27 11.48
CA GLU A 41 -2.03 25.35 10.77
C GLU A 41 -1.64 24.08 10.02
N THR A 42 -2.25 22.93 10.32
CA THR A 42 -2.00 21.66 9.60
C THR A 42 -2.44 21.76 8.14
N PHE A 43 -3.44 22.61 7.84
CA PHE A 43 -3.84 22.90 6.45
C PHE A 43 -2.75 23.59 5.63
N ARG A 44 -1.79 24.27 6.30
CA ARG A 44 -0.58 24.84 5.69
C ARG A 44 0.63 23.89 5.75
N GLY A 45 0.40 22.63 6.11
CA GLY A 45 1.39 21.55 6.09
C GLY A 45 2.43 21.59 7.20
N SER A 46 2.11 22.25 8.31
CA SER A 46 2.83 22.04 9.56
C SER A 46 2.40 20.69 10.17
N ASN A 47 3.32 19.72 10.22
CA ASN A 47 3.08 18.46 10.91
C ASN A 47 3.09 18.73 12.42
N GLY A 48 1.95 18.53 13.08
CA GLY A 48 1.89 18.60 14.53
C GLY A 48 2.80 17.57 15.17
N ASP A 49 3.57 17.98 16.18
CA ASP A 49 4.49 17.08 16.87
C ASP A 49 3.71 15.95 17.56
N LYS A 50 4.15 14.71 17.31
CA LYS A 50 3.62 13.54 17.99
C LYS A 50 4.35 13.35 19.32
N PRO A 51 3.65 12.85 20.36
CA PRO A 51 4.34 12.40 21.56
C PRO A 51 5.36 11.31 21.19
N ALA A 52 6.57 11.42 21.73
CA ALA A 52 7.69 10.55 21.40
C ALA A 52 7.36 9.06 21.58
N SER A 53 6.56 8.71 22.59
CA SER A 53 6.10 7.34 22.87
C SER A 53 5.33 6.73 21.69
N VAL A 54 4.38 7.49 21.13
CA VAL A 54 3.57 7.06 19.98
C VAL A 54 4.43 6.98 18.73
N LEU A 55 5.30 7.97 18.50
CA LEU A 55 6.20 7.99 17.36
C LEU A 55 7.11 6.75 17.32
N VAL A 56 7.72 6.37 18.46
CA VAL A 56 8.58 5.18 18.55
C VAL A 56 7.81 3.91 18.18
N LEU A 57 6.57 3.75 18.67
CA LEU A 57 5.74 2.60 18.33
C LEU A 57 5.39 2.57 16.82
N CYS A 58 5.09 3.72 16.22
CA CYS A 58 4.83 3.83 14.79
C CYS A 58 6.05 3.46 13.95
N ILE A 59 7.26 3.88 14.35
CA ILE A 59 8.51 3.52 13.68
C ILE A 59 8.74 2.00 13.77
N ILE A 60 8.58 1.40 14.96
CA ILE A 60 8.73 -0.06 15.15
C ILE A 60 7.72 -0.80 14.26
N SER A 61 6.47 -0.36 14.22
CA SER A 61 5.45 -0.94 13.35
C SER A 61 5.82 -0.82 11.87
N THR A 62 6.32 0.34 11.43
CA THR A 62 6.73 0.57 10.04
C THR A 62 7.88 -0.35 9.64
N VAL A 63 8.90 -0.49 10.49
CA VAL A 63 10.02 -1.41 10.26
C VAL A 63 9.52 -2.85 10.14
N CYS A 64 8.62 -3.26 11.04
CA CYS A 64 8.02 -4.58 11.01
C CYS A 64 7.24 -4.84 9.71
N SER A 65 6.49 -3.84 9.25
CA SER A 65 5.73 -3.89 7.99
C SER A 65 6.64 -3.99 6.75
N ALA A 66 7.77 -3.27 6.76
CA ALA A 66 8.77 -3.36 5.69
C ALA A 66 9.37 -4.77 5.60
N ILE A 67 9.71 -5.37 6.75
CA ILE A 67 10.22 -6.75 6.83
C ILE A 67 9.15 -7.74 6.33
N ALA A 68 7.87 -7.55 6.69
CA ALA A 68 6.77 -8.38 6.19
C ALA A 68 6.65 -8.31 4.66
N CYS A 69 6.76 -7.12 4.07
CA CYS A 69 6.75 -6.94 2.61
C CYS A 69 7.96 -7.59 1.91
N ILE A 70 9.17 -7.45 2.47
CA ILE A 70 10.37 -8.06 1.87
C ILE A 70 10.31 -9.60 1.97
N THR A 71 9.89 -10.12 3.11
CA THR A 71 9.80 -11.58 3.33
C THR A 71 8.73 -12.23 2.46
N VAL A 72 7.60 -11.55 2.21
CA VAL A 72 6.58 -12.06 1.28
C VAL A 72 7.11 -12.07 -0.16
N LEU A 73 7.95 -11.11 -0.56
CA LEU A 73 8.60 -11.13 -1.87
C LEU A 73 9.56 -12.32 -2.01
N PHE A 74 10.42 -12.57 -1.01
CA PHE A 74 11.31 -13.74 -1.02
C PHE A 74 10.54 -15.07 -1.10
N ARG A 75 9.35 -15.12 -0.50
CA ARG A 75 8.45 -16.27 -0.65
C ARG A 75 8.05 -16.51 -2.12
N PHE A 76 7.77 -15.47 -2.91
CA PHE A 76 7.45 -15.61 -4.34
C PHE A 76 8.65 -15.99 -5.20
N TYR A 77 9.86 -15.67 -4.74
CA TYR A 77 11.11 -16.18 -5.34
C TYR A 77 11.45 -17.61 -4.93
N GLU A 78 10.57 -18.28 -4.17
CA GLU A 78 10.74 -19.65 -3.69
C GLU A 78 11.99 -19.85 -2.82
N ILE A 79 12.52 -18.77 -2.25
CA ILE A 79 13.60 -18.82 -1.26
C ILE A 79 12.98 -19.29 0.05
N HIS A 80 13.25 -20.54 0.44
CA HIS A 80 12.81 -21.16 1.69
C HIS A 80 11.37 -20.81 2.10
N VAL A 81 10.39 -21.29 1.32
CA VAL A 81 8.96 -20.93 1.41
C VAL A 81 8.38 -21.06 2.83
N LEU A 82 8.78 -22.07 3.60
CA LEU A 82 8.35 -22.26 4.99
C LEU A 82 8.81 -21.13 5.91
N VAL A 83 10.11 -20.82 5.86
CA VAL A 83 10.74 -19.85 6.76
C VAL A 83 10.22 -18.45 6.45
N THR A 84 10.15 -18.09 5.18
CA THR A 84 9.63 -16.79 4.75
C THR A 84 8.17 -16.60 5.15
N THR A 85 7.33 -17.63 4.99
CA THR A 85 5.92 -17.57 5.42
C THR A 85 5.78 -17.39 6.93
N MET A 86 6.59 -18.10 7.73
CA MET A 86 6.59 -17.97 9.18
C MET A 86 7.03 -16.58 9.64
N ILE A 87 8.11 -16.04 9.05
CA ILE A 87 8.56 -14.68 9.36
C ILE A 87 7.50 -13.66 8.97
N THR A 88 6.87 -13.78 7.80
CA THR A 88 5.79 -12.87 7.37
C THR A 88 4.59 -12.93 8.32
N LEU A 89 4.19 -14.12 8.80
CA LEU A 89 3.11 -14.28 9.79
C LEU A 89 3.44 -13.57 11.11
N VAL A 90 4.64 -13.80 11.64
CA VAL A 90 5.06 -13.20 12.94
C VAL A 90 5.18 -11.68 12.81
N THR A 91 5.84 -11.19 11.76
CA THR A 91 6.03 -9.74 11.55
C THR A 91 4.73 -9.00 11.28
N SER A 92 3.83 -9.53 10.46
CA SER A 92 2.51 -8.91 10.23
C SER A 92 1.63 -8.87 11.49
N ALA A 93 1.69 -9.92 12.33
CA ALA A 93 1.00 -9.93 13.62
C ALA A 93 1.60 -8.89 14.59
N LEU A 94 2.93 -8.85 14.71
CA LEU A 94 3.64 -7.87 15.55
C LEU A 94 3.34 -6.43 15.12
N GLN A 95 3.39 -6.15 13.82
CA GLN A 95 3.02 -4.84 13.26
C GLN A 95 1.61 -4.41 13.72
N SER A 96 0.64 -5.32 13.62
CA SER A 96 -0.76 -5.06 13.96
C SER A 96 -0.93 -4.76 15.44
N ILE A 97 -0.28 -5.55 16.30
CA ILE A 97 -0.32 -5.39 17.76
C ILE A 97 0.31 -4.06 18.18
N VAL A 98 1.49 -3.74 17.64
CA VAL A 98 2.21 -2.50 17.97
C VAL A 98 1.43 -1.28 17.50
N MET A 99 0.86 -1.31 16.29
CA MET A 99 0.06 -0.18 15.78
C MET A 99 -1.23 -0.01 16.59
N PHE A 100 -1.89 -1.10 16.96
CA PHE A 100 -3.08 -1.04 17.80
C PHE A 100 -2.76 -0.46 19.20
N ALA A 101 -1.61 -0.84 19.78
CA ALA A 101 -1.14 -0.25 21.04
C ALA A 101 -0.86 1.25 20.90
N ALA A 102 -0.23 1.69 19.80
CA ALA A 102 0.00 3.11 19.52
C ALA A 102 -1.32 3.90 19.40
N MET A 103 -2.30 3.33 18.69
CA MET A 103 -3.65 3.90 18.55
C MET A 103 -4.35 4.04 19.91
N LEU A 104 -4.35 2.99 20.74
CA LEU A 104 -4.97 3.00 22.06
C LEU A 104 -4.30 4.01 23.01
N LEU A 105 -2.97 4.08 23.00
CA LEU A 105 -2.23 5.04 23.82
C LEU A 105 -2.59 6.47 23.43
N TYR A 106 -2.66 6.77 22.14
CA TYR A 106 -3.06 8.09 21.67
C TYR A 106 -4.50 8.44 22.05
N ALA A 107 -5.45 7.52 21.78
CA ALA A 107 -6.86 7.73 22.07
C ALA A 107 -7.14 7.93 23.56
N THR A 108 -6.47 7.19 24.44
CA THR A 108 -6.75 7.23 25.89
C THR A 108 -5.97 8.30 26.63
N ARG A 109 -4.68 8.48 26.34
CA ARG A 109 -3.80 9.36 27.12
C ARG A 109 -3.71 10.78 26.60
N TYR A 110 -3.78 10.97 25.28
CA TYR A 110 -3.46 12.26 24.67
C TYR A 110 -4.70 13.00 24.18
N HIS A 111 -5.66 12.31 23.57
CA HIS A 111 -6.90 12.96 23.12
C HIS A 111 -7.71 13.53 24.29
N PHE A 112 -7.91 12.75 25.36
CA PHE A 112 -8.71 13.19 26.51
C PHE A 112 -8.05 14.29 27.37
N HIS A 113 -6.72 14.35 27.44
CA HIS A 113 -6.04 15.23 28.39
C HIS A 113 -5.50 16.52 27.80
N THR A 114 -5.06 16.53 26.54
CA THR A 114 -4.26 17.64 26.03
C THR A 114 -5.04 18.54 25.07
N HIS A 115 -6.02 17.99 24.35
CA HIS A 115 -6.54 18.59 23.12
C HIS A 115 -8.04 18.31 22.88
N PRO A 116 -8.96 18.72 23.78
CA PRO A 116 -10.39 18.44 23.63
C PRO A 116 -11.08 19.16 22.46
N VAL A 117 -10.40 20.13 21.82
CA VAL A 117 -10.95 20.95 20.72
C VAL A 117 -10.49 20.46 19.33
N TYR A 118 -9.50 19.54 19.28
CA TYR A 118 -8.89 19.14 18.01
C TYR A 118 -9.47 17.81 17.50
N ASP A 119 -9.92 17.82 16.23
CA ASP A 119 -10.43 16.63 15.56
C ASP A 119 -9.32 15.69 15.08
N TYR A 120 -9.67 14.40 14.92
CA TYR A 120 -8.78 13.38 14.39
C TYR A 120 -8.42 13.63 12.93
N SER A 121 -7.13 13.57 12.61
CA SER A 121 -6.66 13.75 11.22
C SER A 121 -6.91 12.52 10.35
N GLY A 122 -6.90 12.70 9.02
CA GLY A 122 -7.01 11.61 8.06
C GLY A 122 -5.95 10.52 8.25
N GLU A 123 -4.74 10.89 8.64
CA GLU A 123 -3.63 9.96 8.92
C GLU A 123 -3.88 9.10 10.16
N PHE A 124 -4.63 9.61 11.14
CA PHE A 124 -5.09 8.80 12.27
C PHE A 124 -6.09 7.74 11.79
N TRP A 125 -7.06 8.10 10.96
CA TRP A 125 -8.03 7.13 10.42
C TRP A 125 -7.38 6.03 9.58
N MET A 126 -6.25 6.33 8.92
CA MET A 126 -5.46 5.33 8.21
C MET A 126 -4.88 4.25 9.14
N THR A 127 -4.69 4.52 10.44
CA THR A 127 -4.20 3.51 11.41
C THR A 127 -5.13 2.32 11.51
N ILE A 128 -6.45 2.52 11.36
CA ILE A 128 -7.43 1.44 11.37
C ILE A 128 -7.17 0.49 10.20
N LEU A 129 -6.92 1.03 9.01
CA LEU A 129 -6.56 0.24 7.84
C LEU A 129 -5.22 -0.47 8.02
N VAL A 130 -4.24 0.17 8.67
CA VAL A 130 -2.94 -0.42 9.01
C VAL A 130 -3.09 -1.61 9.94
N VAL A 131 -4.07 -1.61 10.86
CA VAL A 131 -4.35 -2.76 11.73
C VAL A 131 -5.14 -3.83 10.97
N VAL A 132 -6.20 -3.47 10.24
CA VAL A 132 -7.11 -4.45 9.62
C VAL A 132 -6.49 -5.20 8.44
N ALA A 133 -5.76 -4.51 7.56
CA ALA A 133 -5.16 -5.13 6.37
C ALA A 133 -4.21 -6.31 6.67
N PRO A 134 -3.24 -6.21 7.62
CA PRO A 134 -2.37 -7.33 7.96
C PRO A 134 -3.11 -8.48 8.66
N TRP A 135 -4.21 -8.22 9.39
CA TRP A 135 -5.08 -9.29 9.90
C TRP A 135 -5.76 -10.07 8.76
N ILE A 136 -6.23 -9.38 7.72
CA ILE A 136 -6.78 -10.03 6.53
C ILE A 136 -5.69 -10.86 5.83
N ALA A 137 -4.48 -10.32 5.68
CA ALA A 137 -3.34 -11.04 5.11
C ALA A 137 -2.97 -12.27 5.96
N PHE A 138 -3.01 -12.15 7.28
CA PHE A 138 -2.76 -13.24 8.23
C PHE A 138 -3.77 -14.37 8.03
N VAL A 139 -5.07 -14.06 7.93
CA VAL A 139 -6.12 -15.05 7.66
C VAL A 139 -5.86 -15.76 6.34
N PHE A 140 -5.56 -15.02 5.26
CA PHE A 140 -5.22 -15.63 3.98
C PHE A 140 -4.00 -16.55 4.06
N MET A 141 -2.95 -16.15 4.78
CA MET A 141 -1.75 -16.97 5.00
C MET A 141 -2.05 -18.25 5.80
N VAL A 142 -2.91 -18.18 6.82
CA VAL A 142 -3.32 -19.34 7.61
C VAL A 142 -4.20 -20.29 6.80
N LEU A 143 -5.16 -19.76 6.03
CA LEU A 143 -5.97 -20.57 5.11
C LEU A 143 -5.09 -21.27 4.07
N ASP A 144 -4.09 -20.55 3.57
CA ASP A 144 -3.12 -21.06 2.61
C ASP A 144 -2.27 -22.19 3.19
N TRP A 145 -1.87 -22.07 4.46
CA TRP A 145 -1.17 -23.10 5.22
C TRP A 145 -2.03 -24.35 5.40
N LYS A 146 -3.29 -24.20 5.84
CA LYS A 146 -4.21 -25.32 6.10
C LYS A 146 -4.65 -26.06 4.84
N THR A 147 -4.81 -25.34 3.72
CA THR A 147 -5.32 -25.92 2.47
C THR A 147 -4.26 -26.73 1.71
N THR A 148 -2.97 -26.53 2.00
CA THR A 148 -1.88 -27.11 1.19
C THR A 148 -1.20 -28.26 1.92
N GLU A 149 -1.52 -29.49 1.48
CA GLU A 149 -0.77 -30.70 1.86
C GLU A 149 0.66 -30.64 1.30
N ASP A 150 1.66 -31.02 2.11
CA ASP A 150 3.09 -30.97 1.79
C ASP A 150 3.64 -29.58 1.40
N PHE A 151 3.29 -28.56 2.20
CA PHE A 151 3.74 -27.17 2.06
C PHE A 151 5.26 -26.99 1.89
N ARG A 152 6.07 -27.91 2.44
CA ARG A 152 7.53 -27.85 2.36
C ARG A 152 8.08 -28.19 0.96
N TYR A 153 7.36 -29.02 0.21
CA TYR A 153 7.83 -29.60 -1.06
C TYR A 153 7.14 -28.99 -2.28
N LYS A 154 5.95 -28.40 -2.10
CA LYS A 154 5.27 -27.62 -3.13
C LYS A 154 5.81 -26.18 -3.11
N GLY A 155 6.24 -25.70 -4.28
CA GLY A 155 6.74 -24.33 -4.47
C GLY A 155 5.67 -23.26 -4.21
N SER A 156 5.87 -22.05 -4.72
CA SER A 156 4.94 -20.94 -4.45
C SER A 156 3.55 -21.14 -5.08
N GLY A 157 3.39 -22.07 -6.04
CA GLY A 157 2.11 -22.38 -6.71
C GLY A 157 1.49 -21.19 -7.47
N SER A 158 2.30 -20.18 -7.81
CA SER A 158 1.88 -18.92 -8.44
C SER A 158 2.42 -18.79 -9.86
N THR A 159 1.60 -18.28 -10.77
CA THR A 159 1.96 -18.07 -12.18
C THR A 159 3.10 -17.05 -12.29
N ARG A 160 3.97 -17.20 -13.30
CA ARG A 160 5.00 -16.19 -13.64
C ARG A 160 4.44 -14.77 -13.78
N PHE A 161 3.22 -14.63 -14.32
CA PHE A 161 2.53 -13.34 -14.44
C PHE A 161 2.17 -12.72 -13.08
N GLN A 162 1.67 -13.52 -12.14
CA GLN A 162 1.32 -13.05 -10.80
C GLN A 162 2.56 -12.58 -10.03
N ARG A 163 3.67 -13.32 -10.13
CA ARG A 163 4.95 -12.91 -9.53
C ARG A 163 5.47 -11.60 -10.10
N LYS A 164 5.42 -11.44 -11.44
CA LYS A 164 5.78 -10.19 -12.12
C LYS A 164 4.89 -9.02 -11.68
N PHE A 165 3.58 -9.25 -11.57
CA PHE A 165 2.63 -8.23 -11.12
C PHE A 165 2.95 -7.77 -9.69
N LEU A 166 3.22 -8.69 -8.77
CA LEU A 166 3.57 -8.37 -7.38
C LEU A 166 4.88 -7.59 -7.28
N LEU A 167 5.86 -7.91 -8.11
CA LEU A 167 7.13 -7.18 -8.16
C LEU A 167 6.90 -5.75 -8.66
N ILE A 168 6.13 -5.57 -9.74
CA ILE A 168 5.77 -4.24 -10.26
C ILE A 168 4.97 -3.46 -9.21
N ALA A 169 4.05 -4.10 -8.50
CA ALA A 169 3.28 -3.47 -7.43
C ALA A 169 4.19 -3.01 -6.27
N ALA A 170 5.14 -3.84 -5.84
CA ALA A 170 6.12 -3.47 -4.81
C ALA A 170 6.98 -2.26 -5.24
N LEU A 171 7.48 -2.25 -6.47
CA LEU A 171 8.22 -1.12 -7.02
C LEU A 171 7.38 0.17 -7.09
N ASN A 172 6.12 0.05 -7.49
CA ASN A 172 5.19 1.20 -7.51
C ASN A 172 4.98 1.78 -6.11
N ILE A 173 4.83 0.93 -5.08
CA ILE A 173 4.65 1.38 -3.71
C ILE A 173 5.90 2.11 -3.20
N ILE A 174 7.10 1.63 -3.52
CA ILE A 174 8.35 2.31 -3.19
C ILE A 174 8.42 3.67 -3.91
N TRP A 175 8.11 3.70 -5.21
CA TRP A 175 8.09 4.92 -6.01
C TRP A 175 7.14 5.98 -5.43
N ILE A 176 5.91 5.58 -5.10
CA ILE A 176 4.90 6.47 -4.50
C ILE A 176 5.37 6.95 -3.12
N SER A 177 5.94 6.07 -2.30
CA SER A 177 6.43 6.41 -0.96
C SER A 177 7.55 7.44 -1.02
N VAL A 178 8.56 7.21 -1.87
CA VAL A 178 9.68 8.15 -2.05
C VAL A 178 9.19 9.47 -2.66
N GLY A 179 8.35 9.41 -3.69
CA GLY A 179 7.77 10.60 -4.31
C GLY A 179 6.98 11.45 -3.32
N SER A 180 6.15 10.82 -2.48
CA SER A 180 5.38 11.52 -1.46
C SER A 180 6.26 12.22 -0.42
N LEU A 181 7.40 11.62 -0.06
CA LEU A 181 8.38 12.23 0.84
C LEU A 181 9.06 13.46 0.20
N ILE A 182 9.41 13.37 -1.09
CA ILE A 182 10.02 14.48 -1.84
C ILE A 182 9.04 15.66 -1.92
N TYR A 183 7.79 15.42 -2.30
CA TYR A 183 6.77 16.47 -2.40
C TYR A 183 6.41 17.07 -1.05
N MET A 184 6.36 16.25 0.01
CA MET A 184 6.19 16.75 1.37
C MET A 184 7.30 17.75 1.74
N TRP A 185 8.55 17.48 1.33
CA TRP A 185 9.67 18.38 1.63
C TRP A 185 9.71 19.63 0.74
N MET A 186 9.41 19.50 -0.55
CA MET A 186 9.44 20.60 -1.51
C MET A 186 8.29 21.59 -1.33
N GLU A 187 7.06 21.07 -1.29
CA GLU A 187 5.83 21.88 -1.27
C GLU A 187 5.31 22.13 0.14
N LYS A 188 5.97 21.53 1.16
CA LYS A 188 5.55 21.59 2.57
C LYS A 188 4.09 21.17 2.74
N TRP A 189 3.61 20.20 1.97
CA TRP A 189 2.26 19.63 2.13
C TRP A 189 2.27 18.54 3.21
N SER A 190 1.10 18.18 3.74
CA SER A 190 1.00 16.98 4.59
C SER A 190 1.33 15.73 3.80
N PHE A 191 1.88 14.72 4.47
CA PHE A 191 2.29 13.48 3.82
C PHE A 191 1.12 12.79 3.09
N LEU A 192 -0.08 12.81 3.68
CA LEU A 192 -1.29 12.24 3.07
C LEU A 192 -1.66 12.93 1.74
N VAL A 193 -1.55 14.26 1.69
CA VAL A 193 -1.84 15.04 0.47
C VAL A 193 -0.79 14.76 -0.60
N SER A 194 0.49 14.73 -0.24
CA SER A 194 1.58 14.36 -1.15
C SER A 194 1.43 12.94 -1.70
N LEU A 195 1.01 12.00 -0.86
CA LEU A 195 0.74 10.62 -1.25
C LEU A 195 -0.46 10.51 -2.20
N TYR A 196 -1.55 11.22 -1.91
CA TYR A 196 -2.70 11.31 -2.82
C TYR A 196 -2.30 11.90 -4.18
N TYR A 197 -1.47 12.95 -4.16
CA TYR A 197 -0.92 13.54 -5.38
C TYR A 197 -0.10 12.53 -6.20
N CYS A 198 0.86 11.84 -5.58
CA CYS A 198 1.63 10.78 -6.25
C CYS A 198 0.75 9.66 -6.80
N LEU A 199 -0.26 9.20 -6.05
CA LEU A 199 -1.21 8.19 -6.51
C LEU A 199 -2.02 8.66 -7.72
N SER A 200 -2.47 9.92 -7.71
CA SER A 200 -3.21 10.51 -8.83
C SER A 200 -2.36 10.57 -10.10
N LYS A 201 -1.07 10.91 -9.98
CA LYS A 201 -0.10 10.87 -11.09
C LYS A 201 0.13 9.48 -11.65
N VAL A 202 0.29 8.45 -10.80
CA VAL A 202 0.43 7.07 -11.29
C VAL A 202 -0.83 6.60 -12.02
N LYS A 203 -2.02 6.94 -11.50
CA LYS A 203 -3.29 6.61 -12.16
C LYS A 203 -3.45 7.31 -13.51
N ASN A 204 -3.10 8.60 -13.59
CA ASN A 204 -3.29 9.40 -14.79
C ASN A 204 -2.19 9.17 -15.85
N ALA A 205 -1.00 8.71 -15.45
CA ALA A 205 0.07 8.35 -16.39
C ALA A 205 -0.35 7.29 -17.43
N GLY A 206 -1.36 6.46 -17.11
CA GLY A 206 -1.94 5.50 -18.05
C GLY A 206 -2.94 6.10 -19.05
N PHE A 207 -3.47 7.31 -18.80
CA PHE A 207 -4.47 7.98 -19.62
C PHE A 207 -3.91 9.17 -20.42
N ASP A 208 -2.89 9.85 -19.90
CA ASP A 208 -2.29 11.03 -20.54
C ASP A 208 -1.49 10.70 -21.83
N GLY A 209 -1.27 9.41 -22.12
CA GLY A 209 -0.59 8.94 -23.33
C GLY A 209 -1.47 8.78 -24.57
N ASP A 210 -2.80 8.89 -24.44
CA ASP A 210 -3.77 8.67 -25.54
C ASP A 210 -4.48 9.95 -25.98
N SER A 211 -3.95 11.11 -25.59
CA SER A 211 -4.37 12.41 -26.14
C SER A 211 -3.41 12.92 -27.23
N HIS A 212 -2.79 12.01 -27.98
CA HIS A 212 -2.50 12.31 -29.38
C HIS A 212 -3.86 12.36 -30.10
N PHE A 213 -4.56 13.50 -29.96
CA PHE A 213 -5.52 13.88 -30.98
C PHE A 213 -4.81 13.71 -32.32
N PRO A 214 -5.30 12.90 -33.27
CA PRO A 214 -4.87 13.06 -34.64
C PRO A 214 -5.29 14.49 -35.00
N THR A 215 -4.34 15.40 -35.08
CA THR A 215 -4.51 16.63 -35.86
C THR A 215 -4.92 16.16 -37.25
N PHE A 216 -6.22 16.21 -37.53
CA PHE A 216 -6.73 16.01 -38.87
C PHE A 216 -5.93 16.96 -39.77
N PRO A 217 -5.25 16.45 -40.81
CA PRO A 217 -4.58 17.32 -41.75
C PRO A 217 -5.66 18.19 -42.40
N SER A 218 -5.54 19.51 -42.22
CA SER A 218 -6.41 20.52 -42.82
C SER A 218 -6.14 20.62 -44.32
N THR A 219 -6.39 19.55 -45.06
CA THR A 219 -6.28 19.48 -46.51
C THR A 219 -7.35 18.56 -47.07
N CYS A 220 -8.59 19.05 -47.10
CA CYS A 220 -9.52 18.66 -48.15
C CYS A 220 -10.20 19.90 -48.72
N ARG A 221 -9.51 20.49 -49.71
CA ARG A 221 -10.06 21.45 -50.65
C ARG A 221 -10.93 20.66 -51.64
N LEU A 222 -12.25 20.82 -51.57
CA LEU A 222 -13.16 20.56 -52.68
C LEU A 222 -14.07 21.78 -52.83
N GLY A 223 -13.78 22.58 -53.85
CA GLY A 223 -14.71 23.59 -54.32
C GLY A 223 -15.80 22.94 -55.16
N THR A 224 -17.04 23.43 -55.04
CA THR A 224 -17.89 23.86 -56.17
C THR A 224 -19.23 24.38 -55.64
N GLN A 225 -19.42 25.70 -55.76
CA GLN A 225 -20.57 26.36 -56.39
C GLN A 225 -22.02 25.93 -56.02
N GLN A 226 -22.75 26.77 -55.27
CA GLN A 226 -24.06 27.31 -55.72
C GLN A 226 -24.59 28.49 -54.86
N ARG A 227 -24.46 29.70 -55.44
CA ARG A 227 -25.41 30.83 -55.60
C ARG A 227 -26.69 30.92 -54.74
N SER A 228 -26.85 32.06 -54.04
CA SER A 228 -28.08 32.85 -53.79
C SER A 228 -27.70 33.95 -52.77
N LYS A 229 -27.70 35.26 -53.01
CA LYS A 229 -28.28 36.15 -54.03
C LYS A 229 -27.22 37.13 -54.53
#